data_AF-A0AAJ6AYX1-F1
#
_entry.id   AF-A0AAJ6AYX1-F1
#
_cell.length_a   1.000
_cell.length_b   1.000
_cell.length_c   1.000
_cell.angle_alpha   90.00
_cell.angle_beta   90.00
_cell.angle_gamma   90.00
#
_symmetry.space_group_name_H-M   'P 1'
#
loop_
_entity.id
_entity.type
_entity.pdbx_description
1 polymer ?
#
loop_
_entity_poly.entity_id
_entity_poly.type
_entity_poly.pdbx_seq_one_letter_code
_entity_poly.pdbx_strand_id
1 'polypeptide(L)'
;MATTHFSVEAMPDIRLETLGAKVKQTRGAKGIRAAAEEIGVSTATLSRIENGHLPDLETFRRVCGWLGADPSTVLGFEPSAKATPVTMVHFKKKKTQSQDTLRALGEMIAAAQLALEAE
;
A
#
# COMPACT_ATOMS: atom_id res chain seq x y z
N MET A 1 -11.41 -7.32 32.85
CA MET A 1 -11.14 -6.37 31.75
C MET A 1 -11.53 -7.05 30.45
N ALA A 2 -12.47 -6.46 29.72
CA ALA A 2 -13.06 -7.08 28.53
C ALA A 2 -12.09 -6.93 27.34
N THR A 3 -11.50 -8.04 26.91
CA THR A 3 -10.71 -8.10 25.68
C THR A 3 -11.68 -8.18 24.50
N THR A 4 -12.01 -7.03 23.92
CA THR A 4 -12.83 -6.93 22.71
C THR A 4 -12.14 -7.70 21.59
N HIS A 5 -12.66 -8.89 21.28
CA HIS A 5 -12.35 -9.59 20.03
C HIS A 5 -13.06 -8.84 18.91
N PHE A 6 -12.30 -8.19 18.04
CA PHE A 6 -12.81 -7.67 16.78
C PHE A 6 -12.82 -8.82 15.78
N SER A 7 -14.00 -9.44 15.60
CA SER A 7 -14.23 -10.43 14.55
C SER A 7 -14.08 -9.77 13.18
N VAL A 8 -13.10 -10.22 12.40
CA VAL A 8 -13.02 -9.97 10.96
C VAL A 8 -14.07 -10.86 10.29
N GLU A 9 -15.29 -10.33 10.13
CA GLU A 9 -16.29 -10.92 9.24
C GLU A 9 -15.77 -10.88 7.80
N ALA A 10 -15.97 -11.99 7.09
CA ALA A 10 -15.48 -12.23 5.73
C ALA A 10 -15.79 -11.06 4.78
N MET A 11 -14.75 -10.31 4.40
CA MET A 11 -14.85 -9.25 3.39
C MET A 11 -14.59 -9.84 2.01
N PRO A 12 -15.40 -9.50 0.98
CA PRO A 12 -15.08 -9.86 -0.39
C PRO A 12 -13.74 -9.20 -0.73
N ASP A 13 -12.77 -10.03 -1.11
CA ASP A 13 -11.43 -9.65 -1.56
C ASP A 13 -11.57 -8.55 -2.63
N ILE A 14 -11.38 -7.28 -2.24
CA ILE A 14 -11.49 -6.16 -3.16
C ILE A 14 -10.29 -6.30 -4.09
N ARG A 15 -10.53 -6.63 -5.36
CA ARG A 15 -9.48 -6.72 -6.37
C ARG A 15 -9.49 -5.53 -7.30
N LEU A 16 -8.36 -5.26 -7.94
CA LEU A 16 -8.20 -4.17 -8.89
C LEU A 16 -9.28 -4.16 -9.99
N GLU A 17 -9.68 -5.33 -10.49
CA GLU A 17 -10.71 -5.49 -11.52
C GLU A 17 -12.12 -5.13 -11.01
N THR A 18 -12.35 -5.30 -9.70
CA THR A 18 -13.63 -5.02 -9.04
C THR A 18 -13.69 -3.67 -8.34
N LEU A 19 -12.60 -2.90 -8.37
CA LEU A 19 -12.44 -1.64 -7.64
C LEU A 19 -13.57 -0.65 -7.94
N GLY A 20 -13.88 -0.44 -9.22
CA GLY A 20 -14.96 0.47 -9.65
C GLY A 20 -16.34 0.06 -9.14
N ALA A 21 -16.65 -1.23 -9.18
CA ALA A 21 -17.90 -1.76 -8.63
C ALA A 21 -17.96 -1.58 -7.11
N LYS A 22 -16.84 -1.78 -6.41
CA LYS A 22 -16.77 -1.60 -4.95
C LYS A 22 -16.92 -0.14 -4.54
N VAL A 23 -16.32 0.78 -5.28
CA VAL A 23 -16.51 2.23 -5.09
C VAL A 23 -17.99 2.60 -5.23
N LYS A 24 -18.63 2.14 -6.30
CA LYS A 24 -20.06 2.41 -6.56
C LYS A 24 -20.96 1.82 -5.47
N GLN A 25 -20.67 0.59 -5.02
CA GLN A 25 -21.37 -0.05 -3.91
C GLN A 25 -21.21 0.76 -2.61
N THR A 26 -19.98 1.19 -2.30
CA THR A 26 -19.64 1.89 -1.05
C THR A 26 -20.27 3.27 -0.98
N ARG A 27 -20.33 4.02 -2.10
CA ARG A 27 -21.05 5.31 -2.08
C ARG A 27 -22.57 5.13 -1.99
N GLY A 28 -23.11 4.02 -2.49
CA GLY A 28 -24.54 3.72 -2.46
C GLY A 28 -25.38 4.85 -3.07
N ALA A 29 -26.29 5.42 -2.27
CA ALA A 29 -27.14 6.54 -2.67
C ALA A 29 -26.41 7.90 -2.71
N LYS A 30 -25.20 8.01 -2.15
CA LYS A 30 -24.41 9.24 -2.15
C LYS A 30 -24.11 9.65 -3.59
N GLY A 31 -24.28 10.93 -3.91
CA GLY A 31 -23.94 11.45 -5.23
C GLY A 31 -22.44 11.33 -5.53
N ILE A 32 -22.08 11.12 -6.79
CA ILE A 32 -20.68 10.96 -7.23
C ILE A 32 -19.79 12.17 -6.88
N ARG A 33 -20.36 13.38 -6.85
CA ARG A 33 -19.64 14.60 -6.46
C ARG A 33 -19.23 14.57 -4.99
N ALA A 34 -20.16 14.25 -4.09
CA ALA A 34 -19.90 14.16 -2.66
C ALA A 34 -18.89 13.06 -2.33
N ALA A 35 -19.01 11.89 -2.98
CA ALA A 35 -18.04 10.82 -2.81
C ALA A 35 -16.64 11.21 -3.32
N ALA A 36 -16.55 11.89 -4.46
CA ALA A 36 -15.27 12.35 -4.99
C ALA A 36 -14.59 13.38 -4.07
N GLU A 37 -15.37 14.26 -3.44
CA GLU A 37 -14.88 15.22 -2.45
C GLU A 37 -14.31 14.52 -1.20
N GLU A 38 -15.01 13.51 -0.67
CA GLU A 38 -14.53 12.72 0.47
C GLU A 38 -13.23 11.95 0.17
N ILE A 39 -13.11 11.39 -1.03
CA ILE A 39 -11.90 10.70 -1.47
C ILE A 39 -10.77 11.72 -1.79
N GLY A 40 -11.14 12.97 -2.06
CA GLY A 40 -10.21 14.02 -2.49
C GLY A 40 -9.77 13.83 -3.95
N VAL A 41 -10.66 13.45 -4.86
CA VAL A 41 -10.38 13.30 -6.30
C VAL A 41 -11.39 14.09 -7.13
N SER A 42 -11.10 14.31 -8.42
CA SER A 42 -12.08 14.94 -9.30
C SER A 42 -13.29 14.03 -9.53
N THR A 43 -14.48 14.61 -9.72
CA THR A 43 -15.68 13.83 -10.07
C THR A 43 -15.51 13.04 -11.37
N ALA A 44 -14.76 13.58 -12.33
CA ALA A 44 -14.44 12.90 -13.58
C ALA A 44 -13.54 11.67 -13.36
N THR A 45 -12.56 11.78 -12.46
CA THR A 45 -11.68 10.67 -12.05
C THR A 45 -12.51 9.56 -11.42
N LEU A 46 -13.37 9.89 -10.45
CA LEU A 46 -14.22 8.88 -9.80
C LEU A 46 -15.17 8.20 -10.78
N SER A 47 -15.76 8.96 -11.71
CA SER A 47 -16.62 8.41 -12.77
C SER A 47 -15.86 7.44 -13.67
N ARG A 48 -14.63 7.76 -14.07
CA ARG A 48 -13.80 6.85 -14.88
C ARG A 48 -13.51 5.54 -14.14
N ILE A 49 -13.21 5.62 -12.84
CA ILE A 49 -12.97 4.44 -11.99
C ILE A 49 -14.25 3.59 -11.86
N GLU A 50 -15.42 4.19 -11.60
CA GLU A 50 -16.70 3.47 -11.55
C GLU A 50 -17.04 2.77 -12.89
N ASN A 51 -16.48 3.28 -14.00
CA ASN A 51 -16.61 2.70 -15.34
C ASN A 51 -15.40 1.81 -15.74
N GLY A 52 -14.55 1.40 -14.79
CA GLY A 52 -13.50 0.40 -15.01
C GLY A 52 -12.15 0.93 -15.47
N HIS A 53 -11.92 2.24 -15.47
CA HIS A 53 -10.58 2.78 -15.77
C HIS A 53 -9.65 2.62 -14.57
N LEU A 54 -8.41 2.22 -14.86
CA LEU A 54 -7.36 2.10 -13.86
C LEU A 54 -6.92 3.49 -13.37
N PRO A 55 -6.96 3.76 -12.05
CA PRO A 55 -6.40 4.97 -11.48
C PRO A 55 -4.86 4.96 -11.48
N ASP A 56 -4.25 6.13 -11.43
CA ASP A 56 -2.84 6.26 -11.06
C ASP A 56 -2.61 5.87 -9.59
N LEU A 57 -1.34 5.74 -9.17
CA LEU A 57 -0.98 5.30 -7.82
C LEU A 57 -1.51 6.22 -6.71
N GLU A 58 -1.54 7.53 -6.94
CA GLU A 58 -1.98 8.48 -5.92
C GLU A 58 -3.50 8.41 -5.71
N THR A 59 -4.24 8.39 -6.81
CA THR A 59 -5.69 8.20 -6.83
C THR A 59 -6.06 6.84 -6.26
N PHE A 60 -5.34 5.78 -6.64
CA PHE A 60 -5.54 4.42 -6.12
C PHE A 60 -5.39 4.38 -4.59
N ARG A 61 -4.32 5.00 -4.06
CA ARG A 61 -4.08 5.07 -2.61
C ARG A 61 -5.22 5.77 -1.87
N ARG A 62 -5.72 6.89 -2.41
CA ARG A 62 -6.85 7.64 -1.83
C ARG A 62 -8.13 6.80 -1.81
N VAL A 63 -8.43 6.12 -2.92
CA VAL A 63 -9.59 5.24 -3.03
C VAL A 63 -9.49 4.06 -2.05
N CYS A 64 -8.34 3.39 -1.96
CA CYS A 64 -8.14 2.29 -1.00
C CYS A 64 -8.34 2.76 0.44
N GLY A 65 -7.79 3.92 0.80
CA GLY A 65 -7.98 4.52 2.13
C GLY A 65 -9.45 4.82 2.43
N TRP A 66 -10.21 5.34 1.47
CA TRP A 66 -11.64 5.58 1.63
C TRP A 66 -12.47 4.30 1.74
N LEU A 67 -12.06 3.22 1.05
CA LEU A 67 -12.69 1.90 1.13
C LEU A 67 -12.28 1.11 2.38
N GLY A 68 -11.30 1.58 3.16
CA GLY A 68 -10.71 0.82 4.26
C GLY A 68 -9.97 -0.45 3.79
N ALA A 69 -9.50 -0.45 2.53
CA ALA A 69 -8.83 -1.58 1.91
C ALA A 69 -7.31 -1.39 1.91
N ASP A 70 -6.57 -2.48 2.09
CA ASP A 70 -5.12 -2.46 1.95
C ASP A 70 -4.74 -2.45 0.45
N PRO A 71 -3.93 -1.48 -0.02
CA PRO A 71 -3.54 -1.40 -1.43
C PRO A 71 -2.80 -2.65 -1.92
N SER A 72 -2.04 -3.33 -1.05
CA SER A 72 -1.28 -4.52 -1.43
C SER A 72 -2.21 -5.70 -1.67
N THR A 73 -3.21 -5.91 -0.82
CA THR A 73 -4.22 -6.96 -1.05
C THR A 73 -5.03 -6.68 -2.32
N VAL A 74 -5.37 -5.41 -2.57
CA VAL A 74 -6.13 -5.03 -3.78
C VAL A 74 -5.37 -5.31 -5.08
N LEU A 75 -4.04 -5.21 -5.03
CA LEU A 75 -3.14 -5.55 -6.15
C LEU A 75 -2.82 -7.06 -6.23
N GLY A 76 -3.35 -7.89 -5.32
CA GLY A 76 -3.09 -9.33 -5.28
C GLY A 76 -1.72 -9.68 -4.73
N PHE A 77 -1.09 -8.80 -3.96
CA PHE A 77 0.10 -9.14 -3.20
C PHE A 77 -0.31 -9.89 -1.93
N GLU A 78 0.20 -11.10 -1.77
CA GLU A 78 0.11 -11.82 -0.50
C GLU A 78 0.82 -11.00 0.59
N PRO A 79 0.24 -10.87 1.79
CA PRO A 79 0.94 -10.28 2.91
C PRO A 79 2.19 -11.12 3.17
N SER A 80 3.35 -10.59 2.77
CA SER A 80 4.64 -11.22 3.00
C SER A 80 4.77 -11.45 4.51
N ALA A 81 4.69 -12.71 4.92
CA ALA A 81 4.73 -13.12 6.31
C ALA A 81 6.03 -12.59 6.92
N LYS A 82 5.93 -11.45 7.62
CA LYS A 82 7.06 -10.68 8.19
C LYS A 82 8.18 -10.52 7.16
N ALA A 83 8.15 -9.43 6.39
CA ALA A 83 9.38 -8.93 5.80
C ALA A 83 10.39 -8.76 6.94
N THR A 84 11.37 -9.67 7.04
CA THR A 84 12.63 -9.38 7.73
C THR A 84 13.05 -8.03 7.16
N PRO A 85 13.24 -6.98 7.99
CA PRO A 85 13.68 -5.69 7.50
C PRO A 85 14.97 -5.93 6.72
N VAL A 86 14.88 -5.89 5.39
CA VAL A 86 16.06 -5.99 4.56
C VAL A 86 16.73 -4.64 4.67
N THR A 87 17.83 -4.60 5.41
CA THR A 87 18.69 -3.42 5.45
C THR A 87 19.13 -3.10 4.03
N MET A 88 18.60 -2.01 3.49
CA MET A 88 19.01 -1.51 2.18
C MET A 88 19.92 -0.29 2.36
N VAL A 89 21.21 -0.46 2.08
CA VAL A 89 22.19 0.63 2.11
C VAL A 89 22.33 1.21 0.70
N HIS A 90 21.84 2.43 0.50
CA HIS A 90 22.00 3.15 -0.76
C HIS A 90 23.22 4.06 -0.71
N PHE A 91 24.25 3.72 -1.48
CA PHE A 91 25.41 4.60 -1.66
C PHE A 91 25.15 5.64 -2.76
N LYS A 92 25.48 6.91 -2.48
CA LYS A 92 25.45 7.96 -3.50
C LYS A 92 26.37 7.57 -4.66
N LYS A 93 25.91 7.81 -5.90
CA LYS A 93 26.61 7.53 -7.18
C LYS A 93 27.89 8.38 -7.42
N LYS A 94 28.62 8.78 -6.37
CA LYS A 94 29.96 9.34 -6.53
C LYS A 94 30.92 8.16 -6.70
N LYS A 95 31.59 8.07 -7.86
CA LYS A 95 32.52 7.00 -8.29
C LYS A 95 33.83 6.95 -7.45
N THR A 96 33.76 7.08 -6.14
CA THR A 96 34.96 7.16 -5.28
C THR A 96 35.34 5.82 -4.65
N GLN A 97 34.54 4.76 -4.83
CA GLN A 97 34.80 3.45 -4.20
C GLN A 97 34.50 2.30 -5.16
N SER A 98 35.25 1.21 -5.04
CA SER A 98 35.04 -0.02 -5.82
C SER A 98 33.78 -0.75 -5.36
N GLN A 99 33.21 -1.59 -6.23
CA GLN A 99 32.07 -2.44 -5.87
C GLN A 99 32.35 -3.32 -4.65
N ASP A 100 33.58 -3.84 -4.54
CA ASP A 100 34.01 -4.66 -3.41
C ASP A 100 33.95 -3.88 -2.09
N THR A 101 34.37 -2.61 -2.08
CA THR A 101 34.27 -1.74 -0.90
C THR A 101 32.81 -1.45 -0.53
N LEU A 102 31.97 -1.15 -1.52
CA LEU A 102 30.54 -0.89 -1.27
C LEU A 102 29.83 -2.12 -0.69
N ARG A 103 30.19 -3.30 -1.18
CA ARG A 103 29.68 -4.57 -0.67
C ARG A 103 30.13 -4.81 0.77
N ALA A 104 31.42 -4.69 1.05
CA ALA A 104 31.95 -4.87 2.41
C ALA A 104 31.32 -3.90 3.42
N LEU A 105 31.08 -2.64 3.02
CA LEU A 105 30.39 -1.66 3.85
C LEU A 105 28.91 -2.03 4.08
N GLY A 106 28.22 -2.50 3.05
CA GLY A 106 26.84 -2.98 3.19
C GLY A 106 26.73 -4.16 4.16
N GLU A 107 27.64 -5.13 4.06
CA GLU A 107 27.72 -6.29 4.95
C GLU A 107 28.01 -5.87 6.41
N MET A 108 28.93 -4.92 6.62
CA MET A 108 29.23 -4.37 7.95
C MET A 108 28.02 -3.68 8.59
N ILE A 109 27.28 -2.86 7.83
CA ILE A 109 26.10 -2.14 8.34
C ILE A 109 24.99 -3.14 8.70
N ALA A 110 24.75 -4.15 7.86
CA ALA A 110 23.76 -5.19 8.13
C ALA A 110 24.11 -5.97 9.41
N ALA A 111 25.37 -6.38 9.57
CA ALA A 111 25.83 -7.09 10.77
C ALA A 111 25.64 -6.24 12.05
N ALA A 112 25.92 -4.93 11.99
CA ALA A 112 25.73 -4.04 13.12
C ALA A 112 24.27 -3.90 13.55
N GLN A 113 23.34 -3.83 12.59
CA GLN A 113 21.91 -3.74 12.90
C GLN A 113 21.35 -5.03 13.47
N LEU A 114 21.76 -6.19 12.95
CA LEU A 114 21.40 -7.48 13.52
C LEU A 114 21.87 -7.61 14.98
N ALA A 115 23.06 -7.07 15.30
CA ALA A 115 23.55 -7.05 16.67
C ALA A 115 22.72 -6.14 17.59
N LEU A 116 22.25 -4.98 17.09
CA LEU A 116 21.39 -4.06 17.83
C LEU A 116 19.97 -4.62 18.08
N GLU A 117 19.46 -5.46 17.18
CA GLU A 117 18.13 -6.09 17.33
C GLU A 117 18.14 -7.32 18.25
N ALA A 118 19.32 -7.84 18.60
CA ALA A 118 19.49 -9.03 19.44
C ALA A 118 19.62 -8.72 20.95
N GLU A 119 19.72 -7.44 21.34
CA GLU A 119 19.68 -6.94 22.73
C GLU A 119 18.25 -6.59 23.16
#